data_AF-A0A382VCU8-F1
#
_entry.id   AF-A0A382VCU8-F1
#
_cell.length_a   1.000
_cell.length_b   1.000
_cell.length_c   1.000
_cell.angle_alpha   90.00
_cell.angle_beta   90.00
_cell.angle_gamma   90.00
#
_symmetry.space_group_name_H-M   'P 1'
#
loop_
_entity.id
_entity.type
_entity.pdbx_description
1 polymer ?
#
loop_
_entity_poly.entity_id
_entity_poly.type
_entity_poly.pdbx_seq_one_letter_code
_entity_poly.pdbx_strand_id
1 'polypeptide(L)'
;MKFAKEGYRVALWPVAAAVGAFVVGYPMVAALSLAAAAPVLLFFRDPARNSDAGPDELVSPADGLVVAVERGEAGHRLAPEASTRISIFMSPLDVHVNRMPTAGRV
;
A
#
# COMPACT_ATOMS: atom_id res chain seq x y z
N MET A 1 -9.55 11.32 3.57
CA MET A 1 -8.70 10.17 3.24
C MET A 1 -8.60 10.08 1.72
N LYS A 2 -7.39 10.02 1.15
CA LYS A 2 -7.22 9.86 -0.31
C LYS A 2 -7.11 8.37 -0.64
N PHE A 3 -7.33 8.00 -1.89
CA PHE A 3 -7.12 6.65 -2.41
C PHE A 3 -6.33 6.75 -3.71
N ALA A 4 -5.50 5.74 -3.98
CA ALA A 4 -4.82 5.63 -5.27
C ALA A 4 -5.85 5.54 -6.40
N LYS A 5 -5.53 6.13 -7.56
CA LYS A 5 -6.44 6.15 -8.74
C LYS A 5 -6.78 4.72 -9.20
N GLU A 6 -5.82 3.83 -9.04
CA GLU A 6 -5.89 2.41 -9.34
C GLU A 6 -6.93 1.72 -8.44
N GLY A 7 -7.04 2.13 -7.18
CA GLY A 7 -8.00 1.57 -6.23
C GLY A 7 -9.45 1.71 -6.69
N TYR A 8 -9.81 2.85 -7.27
CA TYR A 8 -11.15 3.05 -7.84
C TYR A 8 -11.43 2.13 -9.03
N ARG A 9 -10.43 1.91 -9.89
CA ARG A 9 -10.59 1.02 -11.06
C ARG A 9 -10.75 -0.44 -10.64
N VAL A 10 -10.00 -0.88 -9.64
CA VAL A 10 -10.12 -2.25 -9.12
C VAL A 10 -11.43 -2.43 -8.36
N ALA A 11 -11.85 -1.44 -7.56
CA ALA A 11 -13.12 -1.48 -6.82
C ALA A 11 -14.36 -1.43 -7.72
N LEU A 12 -14.23 -0.97 -8.96
CA LEU A 12 -15.35 -0.97 -9.92
C LEU A 12 -15.87 -2.39 -10.22
N TRP A 13 -14.99 -3.39 -10.29
CA TRP A 13 -15.38 -4.77 -10.59
C TRP A 13 -16.32 -5.40 -9.56
N PRO A 14 -16.00 -5.42 -8.25
CA PRO A 14 -16.92 -5.94 -7.23
C PRO A 14 -18.22 -5.14 -7.16
N VAL A 15 -18.18 -3.82 -7.40
CA VAL A 15 -19.38 -2.98 -7.46
C VAL A 15 -20.26 -3.34 -8.66
N ALA A 16 -19.68 -3.51 -9.85
CA ALA A 16 -20.41 -3.91 -11.05
C ALA A 16 -21.03 -5.30 -10.90
N ALA A 17 -20.28 -6.25 -10.31
CA ALA A 17 -20.79 -7.58 -9.98
C ALA A 17 -21.97 -7.51 -8.99
N ALA A 18 -21.88 -6.64 -7.97
CA ALA A 18 -22.95 -6.43 -7.01
C ALA A 18 -24.24 -5.93 -7.67
N VAL A 19 -24.12 -4.93 -8.55
CA VAL A 19 -25.26 -4.39 -9.32
C VAL A 19 -25.86 -5.46 -10.21
N GLY A 20 -25.04 -6.20 -10.97
CA GLY A 20 -25.51 -7.29 -11.83
C GLY A 20 -26.25 -8.38 -11.05
N ALA A 21 -25.68 -8.84 -9.93
CA ALA A 21 -26.32 -9.85 -9.08
C ALA A 21 -27.65 -9.36 -8.49
N PHE A 22 -27.74 -8.09 -8.10
CA PHE A 22 -28.98 -7.51 -7.60
C PHE A 22 -30.07 -7.48 -8.66
N VAL A 23 -29.75 -7.05 -9.88
CA VAL A 23 -30.69 -6.99 -11.02
C VAL A 23 -31.22 -8.38 -11.40
N VAL A 24 -30.40 -9.41 -11.33
CA VAL A 24 -30.81 -10.81 -11.64
C VAL A 24 -31.61 -11.45 -10.49
N GLY A 25 -31.70 -10.81 -9.33
CA GLY A 25 -32.48 -11.31 -8.19
C GLY A 25 -31.69 -12.16 -7.19
N TYR A 26 -30.36 -11.99 -7.14
CA TYR A 26 -29.47 -12.64 -6.16
C TYR A 26 -28.96 -11.63 -5.11
N PRO A 27 -29.79 -11.17 -4.16
CA PRO A 27 -29.44 -10.09 -3.24
C PRO A 27 -28.29 -10.46 -2.29
N MET A 28 -28.16 -11.74 -1.91
CA MET A 28 -27.05 -12.19 -1.05
C MET A 28 -25.71 -12.10 -1.78
N VAL A 29 -25.65 -12.50 -3.06
CA VAL A 29 -24.44 -12.38 -3.88
C VAL A 29 -24.12 -10.90 -4.09
N ALA A 30 -25.12 -10.07 -4.35
CA ALA A 30 -24.95 -8.63 -4.46
C ALA A 30 -24.31 -8.01 -3.21
N ALA A 31 -24.82 -8.37 -2.02
CA ALA A 31 -24.29 -7.88 -0.75
C ALA A 31 -22.84 -8.32 -0.52
N LEU A 32 -22.51 -9.58 -0.80
CA LEU A 32 -21.14 -10.11 -0.66
C LEU A 32 -20.17 -9.43 -1.64
N SER A 33 -20.57 -9.26 -2.91
CA SER A 33 -19.76 -8.56 -3.90
C SER A 33 -19.54 -7.10 -3.52
N LEU A 34 -20.56 -6.42 -3.00
CA LEU A 34 -20.41 -5.04 -2.52
C LEU A 34 -19.49 -4.97 -1.31
N ALA A 35 -19.62 -5.89 -0.35
CA ALA A 35 -18.74 -5.98 0.81
C ALA A 35 -17.27 -6.19 0.41
N ALA A 36 -17.02 -6.95 -0.67
CA ALA A 36 -15.68 -7.16 -1.21
C ALA A 36 -15.02 -5.89 -1.78
N ALA A 37 -15.79 -4.85 -2.12
CA ALA A 37 -15.23 -3.56 -2.54
C ALA A 37 -14.52 -2.82 -1.40
N ALA A 38 -14.94 -3.04 -0.15
CA ALA A 38 -14.36 -2.37 1.02
C ALA A 38 -12.88 -2.71 1.27
N PRO A 39 -12.44 -3.99 1.35
CA PRO A 39 -11.02 -4.31 1.54
C PRO A 39 -10.17 -3.84 0.36
N VAL A 40 -10.70 -3.83 -0.87
CA VAL A 40 -10.00 -3.25 -2.03
C VAL A 40 -9.72 -1.77 -1.80
N LEU A 41 -10.74 -0.98 -1.46
CA LEU A 41 -10.54 0.44 -1.18
C LEU A 41 -9.59 0.65 -0.01
N LEU A 42 -9.71 -0.14 1.07
CA LEU A 42 -8.82 -0.06 2.22
C LEU A 42 -7.36 -0.37 1.85
N PHE A 43 -7.10 -1.33 0.96
CA PHE A 43 -5.74 -1.63 0.50
C PHE A 43 -5.11 -0.46 -0.26
N PHE A 44 -5.89 0.23 -1.09
CA PHE A 44 -5.45 1.37 -1.90
C PHE A 44 -5.59 2.73 -1.20
N ARG A 45 -5.85 2.76 0.11
CA ARG A 45 -5.96 4.01 0.86
C ARG A 45 -4.60 4.70 0.96
N ASP A 46 -4.62 6.03 0.91
CA ASP A 46 -3.44 6.88 1.04
C ASP A 46 -3.75 8.01 2.04
N PRO A 47 -3.68 7.73 3.36
CA PRO A 47 -3.81 8.76 4.37
C PRO A 47 -2.60 9.70 4.34
N ALA A 48 -2.82 10.97 4.70
CA ALA A 48 -1.72 11.91 4.88
C ALA A 48 -0.85 11.45 6.06
N ARG A 49 0.48 11.54 5.88
CA ARG A 49 1.46 11.32 6.95
C ARG A 49 2.22 12.63 7.18
N ASN A 50 2.35 13.00 8.44
CA ASN A 50 3.19 14.11 8.87
C ASN A 50 4.39 13.53 9.61
N SER A 51 5.53 14.19 9.52
CA SER A 51 6.74 13.84 10.25
C SER A 51 7.43 15.14 10.67
N ASP A 52 7.99 15.14 11.88
CA ASP A 52 8.83 16.23 12.39
C ASP A 52 10.33 15.97 12.14
N ALA A 53 10.64 15.01 11.24
CA ALA A 53 12.01 14.61 10.95
C ALA A 53 12.84 15.75 10.37
N GLY A 54 14.08 15.86 10.85
CA GLY A 54 15.06 16.83 10.38
C GLY A 54 15.64 16.49 8.99
N PRO A 55 16.42 17.41 8.38
CA PRO A 55 17.01 17.20 7.05
C PRO A 55 17.95 15.99 6.93
N ASP A 56 18.62 15.62 8.02
CA ASP A 56 19.58 14.50 8.07
C ASP A 56 18.98 13.22 8.67
N GLU A 57 17.65 13.19 8.88
CA GLU A 57 16.94 12.04 9.44
C GLU A 57 16.23 11.24 8.34
N LEU A 58 16.13 9.93 8.57
CA LEU A 58 15.39 9.01 7.71
C LEU A 58 14.05 8.67 8.35
N VAL A 59 12.96 8.78 7.58
CA VAL A 59 11.64 8.31 7.99
C VAL A 59 11.31 6.96 7.38
N SER A 60 10.43 6.20 8.03
CA SER A 60 9.99 4.91 7.46
C SER A 60 9.27 5.15 6.11
N PRO A 61 9.71 4.50 5.02
CA PRO A 61 9.10 4.67 3.70
C PRO A 61 7.73 3.99 3.59
N ALA A 62 7.44 3.03 4.46
CA ALA A 62 6.24 2.19 4.40
C ALA A 62 5.64 1.96 5.80
N ASP A 63 4.37 1.55 5.84
CA ASP A 63 3.74 1.00 7.04
C ASP A 63 3.98 -0.51 7.06
N GLY A 64 4.26 -1.07 8.23
CA GLY A 64 4.48 -2.51 8.37
C GLY A 64 5.45 -2.86 9.50
N LEU A 65 5.94 -4.10 9.47
CA LEU A 65 6.85 -4.65 10.46
C LEU A 65 8.28 -4.69 9.93
N VAL A 66 9.25 -4.18 10.68
CA VAL A 66 10.68 -4.42 10.38
C VAL A 66 10.98 -5.88 10.67
N VAL A 67 11.25 -6.66 9.63
CA VAL A 67 11.50 -8.11 9.73
C VAL A 67 12.99 -8.47 9.69
N ALA A 68 13.84 -7.57 9.20
CA ALA A 68 15.29 -7.75 9.22
C ALA A 68 16.03 -6.40 9.17
N VAL A 69 17.18 -6.33 9.85
CA VAL A 69 18.16 -5.25 9.75
C VAL A 69 19.53 -5.91 9.60
N GLU A 70 20.13 -5.79 8.42
CA GLU A 70 21.30 -6.59 8.04
C GLU A 70 22.32 -5.77 7.26
N ARG A 71 23.55 -6.25 7.20
CA ARG A 71 24.56 -5.71 6.29
C ARG A 71 24.29 -6.28 4.89
N GLY A 72 23.87 -5.44 3.96
CA GLY A 72 23.77 -5.78 2.54
C GLY A 72 25.16 -5.93 1.92
N GLU A 73 25.28 -6.85 0.97
CA GLU A 73 26.50 -7.08 0.21
C GLU A 73 26.79 -5.94 -0.77
N ALA A 74 28.06 -5.75 -1.10
CA ALA A 74 28.48 -4.84 -2.16
C ALA A 74 28.05 -5.38 -3.55
N GLY A 75 27.93 -4.49 -4.52
CA GLY A 75 27.56 -4.82 -5.91
C GLY A 75 26.06 -4.73 -6.23
N HIS A 76 25.22 -4.27 -5.29
CA HIS A 76 23.82 -3.99 -5.60
C HIS A 76 23.71 -2.77 -6.52
N ARG A 77 22.86 -2.83 -7.55
CA ARG A 77 22.73 -1.77 -8.57
C ARG A 77 22.42 -0.38 -8.00
N LEU A 78 21.68 -0.34 -6.89
CA LEU A 78 21.31 0.91 -6.20
C LEU A 78 22.19 1.20 -4.97
N ALA A 79 23.03 0.25 -4.56
CA ALA A 79 23.93 0.38 -3.42
C ALA A 79 25.22 -0.39 -3.75
N PRO A 80 26.14 0.22 -4.53
CA PRO A 80 27.35 -0.47 -5.00
C PRO A 80 28.26 -0.90 -3.85
N GLU A 81 28.24 -0.16 -2.75
CA GLU A 81 28.96 -0.47 -1.53
C GLU A 81 28.10 -1.25 -0.55
N ALA A 82 28.76 -1.97 0.38
CA ALA A 82 28.07 -2.61 1.48
C ALA A 82 27.31 -1.57 2.30
N SER A 83 26.00 -1.78 2.46
CA SER A 83 25.06 -0.83 3.07
C SER A 83 24.23 -1.52 4.15
N THR A 84 23.57 -0.74 5.01
CA THR A 84 22.60 -1.32 5.96
C THR A 84 21.27 -1.51 5.22
N ARG A 85 20.79 -2.76 5.16
CA ARG A 85 19.50 -3.11 4.57
C ARG A 85 18.46 -3.26 5.67
N ILE A 86 17.34 -2.54 5.51
CA ILE A 86 16.18 -2.64 6.38
C ILE A 86 15.04 -3.25 5.55
N SER A 87 14.50 -4.38 6.00
CA SER A 87 13.39 -5.08 5.34
C SER A 87 12.10 -4.81 6.11
N ILE A 88 11.11 -4.21 5.46
CA ILE A 88 9.78 -3.92 6.03
C ILE A 88 8.76 -4.81 5.35
N PHE A 89 8.07 -5.65 6.11
CA PHE A 89 6.96 -6.46 5.64
C PHE A 89 5.65 -5.68 5.78
N MET A 90 4.94 -5.51 4.68
CA MET A 90 3.62 -4.87 4.63
C MET A 90 2.55 -5.95 4.59
N SER A 91 1.74 -6.05 5.64
CA SER A 91 0.58 -6.95 5.67
C SER A 91 -0.55 -6.36 4.81
N PRO A 92 -1.53 -7.16 4.34
CA PRO A 92 -2.69 -6.67 3.57
C PRO A 92 -3.51 -5.57 4.26
N LEU A 93 -3.38 -5.43 5.58
CA LEU A 93 -4.05 -4.41 6.37
C LEU A 93 -3.28 -3.10 6.41
N ASP A 94 -1.99 -3.08 6.11
CA ASP A 94 -1.16 -1.88 6.07
C ASP A 94 -1.48 -1.00 4.85
N VAL A 95 -1.02 0.25 4.89
CA VAL A 95 -1.12 1.16 3.74
C VAL A 95 -0.10 0.75 2.69
N HIS A 96 -0.55 0.24 1.54
CA HIS A 96 0.32 -0.25 0.45
C HIS A 96 0.84 0.88 -0.45
N VAL A 97 1.50 1.86 0.18
CA VAL A 97 2.13 2.99 -0.48
C VAL A 97 3.54 3.15 0.06
N ASN A 98 4.54 2.98 -0.82
CA ASN A 98 5.93 3.30 -0.53
C ASN A 98 6.19 4.78 -0.83
N ARG A 99 6.72 5.50 0.16
CA ARG A 99 7.08 6.91 0.09
C ARG A 99 8.60 7.07 0.19
N MET A 100 9.10 8.21 -0.25
CA MET A 100 10.53 8.51 -0.13
C MET A 100 10.90 8.69 1.36
N PRO A 101 11.93 7.98 1.87
CA PRO A 101 12.33 8.08 3.27
C PRO A 101 13.12 9.36 3.60
N THR A 102 13.57 10.08 2.58
CA THR A 102 14.28 11.36 2.68
C THR A 102 14.14 12.14 1.37
N ALA A 103 14.51 13.43 1.39
CA ALA A 103 14.56 14.26 0.19
C ALA A 103 15.64 13.74 -0.78
N GLY A 104 15.35 13.81 -2.08
CA GLY A 104 16.28 13.32 -3.11
C GLY A 104 15.79 13.60 -4.51
N ARG A 105 16.58 13.18 -5.50
CA ARG A 105 16.27 13.29 -6.94
C ARG A 105 16.34 11.90 -7.58
N VAL A 106 15.34 11.60 -8.41
CA VAL A 106 15.24 10.37 -9.22
C VAL A 106 15.83 10.62 -10.60
#